data_AF-A0A940T7R8-F1
#
_entry.id   AF-A0A940T7R8-F1
#
_cell.length_a   1.000
_cell.length_b   1.000
_cell.length_c   1.000
_cell.angle_alpha   90.00
_cell.angle_beta   90.00
_cell.angle_gamma   90.00
#
_symmetry.space_group_name_H-M   'P 1'
#
loop_
_entity.id
_entity.type
_entity.pdbx_description
1 polymer ?
#
loop_
_entity_poly.entity_id
_entity_poly.type
_entity_poly.pdbx_seq_one_letter_code
_entity_poly.pdbx_strand_id
1 'polypeptide(L)'
;NLLLGTEEEATTTSEIVSAKFYKLSNGSNGIGFYWAIDGGAAFTNAANKAYLALPGYVSARYFSLDGMTTIHEVEKADDRNTSWYTLQGVAIAKPVCRGIYINKGKKKIIK
;
A
#
# COMPACT_ATOMS: atom_id res chain seq x y z
N ASN A 1 10.27 -13.42 -17.50
CA ASN A 1 9.92 -12.66 -16.27
C ASN A 1 8.67 -13.25 -15.65
N LEU A 2 8.61 -13.38 -14.32
CA LEU A 2 7.44 -13.96 -13.60
C LEU A 2 6.55 -12.90 -12.93
N LEU A 3 7.12 -11.72 -12.65
CA LEU A 3 6.41 -10.54 -12.20
C LEU A 3 6.01 -9.72 -13.42
N LEU A 4 4.70 -9.60 -13.63
CA LEU A 4 4.08 -8.91 -14.75
C LEU A 4 3.18 -7.80 -14.22
N GLY A 5 2.68 -6.95 -15.11
CA GLY A 5 1.73 -5.90 -14.77
C GLY A 5 0.91 -5.49 -15.98
N THR A 6 -0.13 -4.72 -15.73
CA THR A 6 -0.95 -4.12 -16.79
C THR A 6 -0.90 -2.60 -16.65
N GLU A 7 -0.75 -1.90 -17.78
CA GLU A 7 -0.80 -0.43 -17.81
C GLU A 7 -2.26 0.04 -17.65
N GLU A 8 -3.16 -0.60 -18.37
CA GLU A 8 -4.61 -0.44 -18.25
C GLU A 8 -5.25 -1.62 -17.51
N GLU A 9 -6.55 -1.54 -17.24
CA GLU A 9 -7.27 -2.68 -16.70
C GLU A 9 -7.38 -3.78 -17.76
N ALA A 10 -6.84 -4.96 -17.48
CA ALA A 10 -6.83 -6.08 -18.42
C ALA A 10 -6.80 -7.42 -17.69
N THR A 11 -7.20 -8.48 -18.39
CA THR A 11 -7.06 -9.85 -17.88
C THR A 11 -5.58 -10.21 -17.80
N THR A 12 -5.16 -10.85 -16.71
CA THR A 12 -3.78 -11.32 -16.53
C THR A 12 -3.36 -12.29 -17.63
N THR A 13 -2.16 -12.10 -18.17
CA THR A 13 -1.59 -12.93 -19.24
C THR A 13 -0.25 -13.50 -18.82
N SER A 14 0.19 -14.56 -19.49
CA SER A 14 1.51 -15.14 -19.28
C SER A 14 1.96 -15.86 -20.54
N GLU A 15 3.26 -15.89 -20.77
CA GLU A 15 3.90 -16.75 -21.78
C GLU A 15 4.01 -18.21 -21.28
N ILE A 16 3.74 -18.47 -20.00
CA ILE A 16 3.81 -19.80 -19.40
C ILE A 16 2.50 -20.55 -19.65
N VAL A 17 2.62 -21.73 -20.26
CA VAL A 17 1.49 -22.65 -20.46
C VAL A 17 0.93 -23.09 -19.11
N SER A 18 -0.39 -22.97 -18.92
CA SER A 18 -1.09 -23.30 -17.67
C SER A 18 -0.57 -22.52 -16.46
N ALA A 19 -0.25 -21.24 -16.64
CA ALA A 19 0.14 -20.36 -15.55
C ALA A 19 -0.97 -20.23 -14.50
N LYS A 20 -0.56 -20.11 -13.23
CA LYS A 20 -1.40 -19.66 -12.13
C LYS A 20 -1.09 -18.21 -11.80
N PHE A 21 -2.13 -17.43 -11.55
CA PHE A 21 -2.04 -15.99 -11.36
C PHE A 21 -2.25 -15.59 -9.90
N TYR A 22 -1.44 -14.63 -9.45
CA TYR A 22 -1.46 -14.14 -8.08
C TYR A 22 -1.51 -12.62 -8.05
N LYS A 23 -2.51 -12.07 -7.38
CA LYS A 23 -2.70 -10.63 -7.15
C LYS A 23 -1.87 -10.18 -5.95
N LEU A 24 -1.15 -9.07 -6.11
CA LEU A 24 -0.57 -8.36 -4.97
C LEU A 24 -1.69 -7.78 -4.10
N SER A 25 -1.79 -8.23 -2.86
CA SER A 25 -2.83 -7.79 -1.92
C SER A 25 -2.36 -7.88 -0.46
N ASN A 26 -3.12 -7.27 0.43
CA ASN A 26 -2.97 -7.47 1.88
C ASN A 26 -4.02 -8.49 2.31
N GLY A 27 -3.60 -9.75 2.41
CA GLY A 27 -4.46 -10.88 2.76
C GLY A 27 -4.43 -11.18 4.27
N SER A 28 -4.92 -12.35 4.65
CA SER A 28 -4.93 -12.80 6.05
C SER A 28 -3.53 -13.01 6.65
N ASN A 29 -2.52 -13.22 5.79
CA ASN A 29 -1.12 -13.42 6.18
C ASN A 29 -0.25 -12.20 5.85
N GLY A 30 -0.86 -11.01 5.81
CA GLY A 30 -0.18 -9.75 5.51
C GLY A 30 -0.03 -9.46 4.01
N ILE A 31 0.89 -8.56 3.68
CA ILE A 31 1.15 -8.15 2.30
C ILE A 31 1.81 -9.31 1.55
N GLY A 32 1.30 -9.64 0.36
CA GLY A 32 1.83 -10.72 -0.44
C GLY A 32 1.10 -10.91 -1.76
N PHE A 33 1.50 -11.95 -2.50
CA PHE A 33 0.83 -12.37 -3.73
C PHE A 33 -0.09 -13.53 -3.42
N TYR A 34 -1.38 -13.39 -3.71
CA TYR A 34 -2.43 -14.38 -3.40
C TYR A 34 -3.20 -14.76 -4.66
N TRP A 35 -3.71 -15.98 -4.74
CA TRP A 35 -4.71 -16.30 -5.75
C TRP A 35 -5.89 -15.34 -5.66
N ALA A 36 -6.19 -14.65 -6.76
CA ALA A 36 -7.39 -13.82 -6.86
C ALA A 36 -8.65 -14.67 -7.05
N ILE A 37 -8.49 -15.81 -7.72
CA ILE A 37 -9.53 -16.80 -7.99
C ILE A 37 -8.97 -18.17 -7.59
N ASP A 38 -9.78 -18.99 -6.93
CA ASP A 38 -9.37 -20.34 -6.50
C ASP A 38 -8.82 -21.16 -7.68
N GLY A 39 -7.74 -21.90 -7.41
CA GLY A 39 -6.98 -22.61 -8.44
C GLY A 39 -5.98 -21.75 -9.21
N GLY A 40 -5.92 -20.44 -8.95
CA GLY A 40 -5.00 -19.51 -9.61
C GLY A 40 -5.42 -19.15 -11.03
N ALA A 41 -6.73 -19.15 -11.32
CA ALA A 41 -7.24 -18.77 -12.64
C ALA A 41 -6.91 -17.30 -12.99
N ALA A 42 -6.93 -16.98 -14.29
CA ALA A 42 -6.74 -15.62 -14.77
C ALA A 42 -7.83 -14.70 -14.22
N PHE A 43 -7.45 -13.46 -13.88
CA PHE A 43 -8.36 -12.47 -13.30
C PHE A 43 -8.15 -11.10 -13.95
N THR A 44 -9.10 -10.18 -13.76
CA THR A 44 -8.94 -8.78 -14.20
C THR A 44 -8.02 -8.03 -13.26
N ASN A 45 -6.85 -7.63 -13.76
CA ASN A 45 -5.88 -6.82 -13.05
C ASN A 45 -6.13 -5.34 -13.36
N ALA A 46 -6.20 -4.51 -12.32
CA ALA A 46 -6.40 -3.08 -12.48
C ALA A 46 -5.18 -2.40 -13.10
N ALA A 47 -5.41 -1.23 -13.71
CA ALA A 47 -4.37 -0.39 -14.28
C ALA A 47 -3.21 -0.12 -13.31
N ASN A 48 -1.99 -0.19 -13.82
CA ASN A 48 -0.74 0.03 -13.12
C ASN A 48 -0.53 -0.87 -11.89
N LYS A 49 -1.08 -2.09 -11.90
CA LYS A 49 -0.87 -3.09 -10.85
C LYS A 49 -0.02 -4.25 -11.33
N ALA A 50 0.79 -4.78 -10.43
CA ALA A 50 1.61 -5.96 -10.66
C ALA A 50 0.93 -7.24 -10.17
N TYR A 51 1.22 -8.35 -10.84
CA TYR A 51 0.79 -9.69 -10.51
C TYR A 51 1.91 -10.71 -10.81
N LEU A 52 1.87 -11.87 -10.15
CA LEU A 52 2.75 -12.98 -10.51
C LEU A 52 2.02 -13.95 -11.44
N ALA A 53 2.76 -14.47 -12.43
CA ALA A 53 2.36 -15.60 -13.23
C ALA A 53 3.39 -16.72 -13.04
N LEU A 54 2.98 -17.81 -12.39
CA LEU A 54 3.85 -18.94 -12.06
C LEU A 54 3.41 -20.22 -12.77
N PRO A 55 4.31 -21.17 -13.07
CA PRO A 55 3.93 -22.46 -13.64
C PRO A 55 2.87 -23.20 -12.81
N GLY A 56 1.96 -23.90 -13.48
CA GLY A 56 0.82 -24.57 -12.85
C GLY A 56 1.15 -25.64 -11.80
N TYR A 57 2.37 -26.17 -11.81
CA TYR A 57 2.85 -27.13 -10.80
C TYR A 57 3.08 -26.49 -9.42
N VAL A 58 3.12 -25.15 -9.33
CA VAL A 58 3.19 -24.45 -8.05
C VAL A 58 1.88 -24.65 -7.29
N SER A 59 1.98 -25.22 -6.09
CA SER A 59 0.85 -25.54 -5.20
C SER A 59 0.57 -24.48 -4.15
N ALA A 60 1.49 -23.55 -3.92
CA ALA A 60 1.34 -22.46 -2.97
C ALA A 60 0.14 -21.58 -3.35
N ARG A 61 -0.71 -21.25 -2.36
CA ARG A 61 -1.87 -20.37 -2.55
C ARG A 61 -1.52 -18.89 -2.37
N TYR A 62 -0.41 -18.62 -1.69
CA TYR A 62 0.11 -17.27 -1.47
C TYR A 62 1.63 -17.26 -1.27
N PHE A 63 2.23 -16.10 -1.51
CA PHE A 63 3.62 -15.77 -1.20
C PHE A 63 3.63 -14.52 -0.34
N SER A 64 4.00 -14.66 0.92
CA SER A 64 4.08 -13.52 1.84
C SER A 64 5.31 -12.67 1.51
N LEU A 65 5.15 -11.35 1.59
CA LEU A 65 6.23 -10.36 1.64
C LEU A 65 6.44 -9.86 3.08
N ASP A 66 5.67 -10.37 4.04
CA ASP A 66 5.85 -10.07 5.45
C ASP A 66 7.23 -10.56 5.91
N GLY A 67 7.99 -9.69 6.58
CA GLY A 67 9.37 -9.95 6.99
C GLY A 67 10.44 -9.73 5.92
N MET A 68 10.09 -9.32 4.69
CA MET A 68 11.08 -9.00 3.65
C MET A 68 11.87 -7.71 3.98
N THR A 69 11.26 -6.78 4.70
CA THR A 69 11.89 -5.54 5.19
C THR A 69 11.42 -5.22 6.60
N THR A 70 12.22 -4.48 7.37
CA THR A 70 11.80 -3.86 8.65
C THR A 70 10.91 -2.62 8.46
N ILE A 71 10.50 -2.32 7.22
CA ILE A 71 9.66 -1.16 6.89
C ILE A 71 8.21 -1.64 6.81
N HIS A 72 7.53 -1.55 7.95
CA HIS A 72 6.15 -2.04 8.10
C HIS A 72 5.09 -0.96 7.82
N GLU A 73 5.47 0.32 7.79
CA GLU A 73 4.54 1.41 7.53
C GLU A 73 5.24 2.61 6.89
N VAL A 74 4.49 3.39 6.12
CA VAL A 74 4.88 4.77 5.78
C VAL A 74 4.63 5.60 7.03
N GLU A 75 5.62 6.35 7.49
CA GLU A 75 5.46 7.28 8.61
C GLU A 75 4.30 8.25 8.29
N LYS A 76 3.12 7.97 8.86
CA LYS A 76 2.03 8.93 8.87
C LYS A 76 2.41 10.03 9.84
N ALA A 77 2.20 11.28 9.46
CA ALA A 77 2.40 12.43 10.34
C ALA A 77 1.77 12.12 11.71
N ASP A 78 2.62 12.13 12.75
CA ASP A 78 2.26 11.65 14.07
C ASP A 78 1.05 12.40 14.63
N ASP A 79 -0.08 11.70 14.73
CA ASP A 79 -1.32 12.24 15.27
C ASP A 79 -1.25 12.39 16.81
N ARG A 80 -0.19 11.88 17.44
CA ARG A 80 0.16 12.10 18.86
C ARG A 80 0.91 13.41 19.08
N ASN A 81 1.37 14.10 18.02
CA ASN A 81 2.03 15.39 18.18
C ASN A 81 1.01 16.47 18.58
N THR A 82 0.92 16.73 19.88
CA THR A 82 0.06 17.79 20.46
C THR A 82 0.67 19.18 20.38
N SER A 83 1.88 19.32 19.81
CA SER A 83 2.61 20.59 19.78
C SER A 83 1.92 21.60 18.87
N TRP A 84 1.99 22.87 19.28
CA TRP A 84 1.50 24.01 18.51
C TRP A 84 2.69 24.85 18.05
N TYR A 85 2.57 25.42 16.86
CA TYR A 85 3.56 26.35 16.34
C TYR A 85 2.89 27.60 15.76
N THR A 86 3.59 28.72 15.83
CA THR A 86 3.25 29.92 15.05
C THR A 86 3.47 29.65 13.55
N LEU A 87 2.97 30.55 12.70
CA LEU A 87 3.20 30.43 11.25
C LEU A 87 4.69 30.52 10.88
N GLN A 88 5.51 31.13 11.74
CA GLN A 88 6.97 31.22 11.61
C GLN A 88 7.70 29.97 12.13
N GLY A 89 6.97 28.96 12.63
CA GLY A 89 7.56 27.70 13.13
C GLY A 89 8.04 27.75 14.57
N VAL A 90 7.69 28.79 15.34
CA VAL A 90 8.06 28.88 16.78
C VAL A 90 7.12 28.01 17.60
N ALA A 91 7.67 27.11 18.42
CA ALA A 91 6.90 26.24 19.29
C ALA A 91 6.21 27.03 20.42
N ILE A 92 4.93 26.72 20.66
CA ILE A 92 4.10 27.30 21.71
C ILE A 92 3.31 26.21 22.41
N ALA A 93 2.94 26.41 23.68
CA ALA A 93 2.15 25.44 24.43
C ALA A 93 0.73 25.29 23.86
N LYS A 94 0.10 26.41 23.52
CA LYS A 94 -1.22 26.50 22.87
C LYS A 94 -1.45 27.91 22.30
N PRO A 95 -2.35 28.08 21.32
CA PRO A 95 -2.76 29.39 20.85
C PRO A 95 -3.43 30.19 21.97
N VAL A 96 -3.02 31.44 22.14
CA VAL A 96 -3.59 32.37 23.13
C VAL A 96 -4.38 33.51 22.49
N CYS A 97 -4.15 33.76 21.20
CA CYS A 97 -4.79 34.82 20.43
C CYS A 97 -5.44 34.24 19.17
N ARG A 98 -6.36 35.02 18.58
CA ARG A 98 -6.93 34.73 17.26
C ARG A 98 -5.83 34.78 16.20
N GLY A 99 -5.81 33.84 15.28
CA GLY A 99 -4.77 33.78 14.25
C GLY A 99 -4.62 32.42 13.59
N ILE A 100 -3.57 32.28 12.77
CA ILE A 100 -3.21 31.04 12.07
C ILE A 100 -2.06 30.36 12.81
N TYR A 101 -2.25 29.08 13.12
CA TYR A 101 -1.28 28.24 13.81
C TYR A 101 -1.09 26.91 13.09
N ILE A 102 0.02 26.22 13.38
CA ILE A 102 0.29 24.87 12.89
C ILE A 102 0.10 23.90 14.05
N ASN A 103 -0.72 22.87 13.84
CA ASN A 103 -0.88 21.75 14.76
C ASN A 103 -1.05 20.47 13.93
N LYS A 104 -0.36 19.39 14.30
CA LYS A 104 -0.38 18.11 13.57
C LYS A 104 -0.06 18.28 12.07
N GLY A 105 0.93 19.12 11.76
CA GLY A 105 1.35 19.41 10.39
C GLY A 105 0.34 20.17 9.52
N LYS A 106 -0.77 20.68 10.09
CA LYS A 106 -1.83 21.38 9.36
C LYS A 106 -2.04 22.81 9.89
N LYS A 107 -2.37 23.73 8.98
CA LYS A 107 -2.77 25.11 9.33
C LYS A 107 -4.16 25.09 9.99
N LYS A 108 -4.31 25.79 11.11
CA LYS A 108 -5.54 25.93 11.91
C LYS A 108 -5.82 27.41 12.15
N ILE A 109 -7.06 27.83 11.96
CA ILE A 109 -7.52 29.18 12.29
C ILE A 109 -8.16 29.14 13.68
N ILE A 110 -7.65 29.95 14.59
CA ILE A 110 -8.23 30.19 15.90
C ILE A 110 -9.03 31.50 15.81
N LYS A 111 -10.33 31.40 16.08
CA LYS A 111 -11.29 32.51 16.06
C LYS A 111 -11.52 33.09 17.44
#